data_AF-A0A1V9WAK9-F1
#
_entry.id   AF-A0A1V9WAK9-F1
#
_cell.length_a   1.000
_cell.length_b   1.000
_cell.length_c   1.000
_cell.angle_alpha   90.00
_cell.angle_beta   90.00
_cell.angle_gamma   90.00
#
_symmetry.space_group_name_H-M   'P 1'
#
loop_
_entity.id
_entity.type
_entity.pdbx_description
1 polymer ?
#
loop_
_entity_poly.entity_id
_entity_poly.type
_entity_poly.pdbx_seq_one_letter_code
_entity_poly.pdbx_strand_id
1 'polypeptide(L)'
;MIKLFVSDLDDTLVYNVNDMQKEDERALCWLAEKGTNICFASGRFTHRIDEVVKRFSFPYYTTGLNGATMLLPNGKIFHESNFEDRVAQEIYRYIHNKGLADIVCANEQRYTKRKNENHHTFEEYMGVHIAEIEALEEEFGKTVHPAKLFVFGEEEKIVALDQELRDTFHSEAEVFISGKRYVDIMPRGVSKGSALKRLMEHLQIEANEVACIGDSFNDISMFEVTPHSFTLHHAHPYVKEKANHVVRSVEEAVMRLPLLV
;
A
#
# COMPACT_ATOMS: atom_id res chain seq x y z
N MET A 1 -1.01 7.27 -25.48
CA MET A 1 -2.32 7.19 -24.77
C MET A 1 -2.11 6.37 -23.51
N ILE A 2 -2.66 6.81 -22.37
CA ILE A 2 -2.58 6.04 -21.12
C ILE A 2 -3.45 4.78 -21.23
N LYS A 3 -2.87 3.62 -20.89
CA LYS A 3 -3.50 2.29 -20.90
C LYS A 3 -3.73 1.73 -19.50
N LEU A 4 -3.04 2.25 -18.48
CA LEU A 4 -3.20 1.88 -17.08
C LEU A 4 -3.19 3.12 -16.19
N PHE A 5 -4.19 3.23 -15.31
CA PHE A 5 -4.23 4.22 -14.24
C PHE A 5 -4.20 3.52 -12.89
N VAL A 6 -3.23 3.90 -12.04
CA VAL A 6 -3.04 3.33 -10.71
C VAL A 6 -3.34 4.38 -9.65
N SER A 7 -4.26 4.08 -8.75
CA SER A 7 -4.59 4.98 -7.64
C SER A 7 -4.21 4.33 -6.32
N ASP A 8 -3.53 5.09 -5.46
CA ASP A 8 -3.62 4.82 -4.03
C ASP A 8 -5.05 5.03 -3.52
N LEU A 9 -5.34 4.46 -2.36
CA LEU A 9 -6.64 4.47 -1.73
C LEU A 9 -6.72 5.53 -0.62
N ASP A 10 -6.06 5.27 0.50
CA ASP A 10 -6.13 6.09 1.72
C ASP A 10 -5.55 7.48 1.49
N ASP A 11 -6.25 8.54 1.86
CA ASP A 11 -5.86 9.96 1.69
C ASP A 11 -5.56 10.39 0.24
N THR A 12 -5.83 9.52 -0.75
CA THR A 12 -5.73 9.78 -2.19
C THR A 12 -7.10 9.70 -2.87
N LEU A 13 -7.70 8.51 -2.91
CA LEU A 13 -9.02 8.26 -3.52
C LEU A 13 -10.14 8.26 -2.48
N VAL A 14 -9.84 7.84 -1.25
CA VAL A 14 -10.79 7.84 -0.14
C VAL A 14 -10.23 8.55 1.08
N TYR A 15 -11.12 9.28 1.75
CA TYR A 15 -10.85 10.02 2.97
C TYR A 15 -11.68 9.41 4.11
N ASN A 16 -11.25 9.58 5.36
CA ASN A 16 -11.98 9.07 6.53
C ASN A 16 -12.40 7.59 6.38
N VAL A 17 -11.42 6.74 6.01
CA VAL A 17 -11.54 5.29 5.80
C VAL A 17 -12.31 4.88 4.54
N ASN A 18 -13.47 5.45 4.21
CA ASN A 18 -14.32 4.94 3.12
C ASN A 18 -15.05 6.03 2.30
N ASP A 19 -14.82 7.31 2.56
CA ASP A 19 -15.51 8.40 1.88
C ASP A 19 -14.81 8.74 0.55
N MET A 20 -15.51 8.56 -0.56
CA MET A 20 -15.01 8.80 -1.92
C MET A 20 -15.86 9.89 -2.56
N GLN A 21 -15.21 10.89 -3.14
CA GLN A 21 -15.92 11.96 -3.84
C GLN A 21 -16.57 11.42 -5.12
N LYS A 22 -17.78 11.93 -5.43
CA LYS A 22 -18.53 11.50 -6.62
C LYS A 22 -17.84 11.90 -7.92
N GLU A 23 -17.05 12.96 -7.87
CA GLU A 23 -16.25 13.48 -8.97
C GLU A 23 -15.14 12.48 -9.34
N ASP A 24 -14.41 11.99 -8.34
CA ASP A 24 -13.36 10.97 -8.52
C ASP A 24 -13.97 9.66 -9.05
N GLU A 25 -15.11 9.24 -8.49
CA GLU A 25 -15.84 8.06 -8.96
C GLU A 25 -16.22 8.18 -10.44
N ARG A 26 -16.83 9.31 -10.83
CA ARG A 26 -17.21 9.58 -12.23
C ARG A 26 -16.00 9.62 -13.16
N ALA A 27 -14.90 10.22 -12.72
CA ALA A 27 -13.68 10.31 -13.52
C ALA A 27 -13.07 8.93 -13.80
N LEU A 28 -13.02 8.05 -12.79
CA LEU A 28 -12.54 6.69 -12.96
C LEU A 28 -13.46 5.85 -13.85
N CYS A 29 -14.78 5.96 -13.69
CA CYS A 29 -15.74 5.32 -14.59
C CYS A 29 -15.54 5.76 -16.04
N TRP A 30 -15.42 7.07 -16.29
CA TRP A 30 -15.15 7.59 -17.61
C TRP A 30 -13.84 7.06 -18.20
N LEU A 31 -12.77 7.00 -17.40
CA LEU A 31 -11.47 6.53 -17.85
C LEU A 31 -11.50 5.04 -18.22
N ALA A 32 -12.23 4.23 -17.44
CA ALA A 32 -12.47 2.81 -17.71
C ALA A 32 -13.32 2.61 -18.98
N GLU A 33 -14.37 3.41 -19.20
CA GLU A 33 -15.18 3.40 -20.43
C GLU A 33 -14.36 3.71 -21.69
N LYS A 34 -13.27 4.48 -21.56
CA LYS A 34 -12.31 4.72 -22.65
C LYS A 34 -11.33 3.56 -22.89
N GLY A 35 -11.45 2.47 -22.15
CA GLY A 35 -10.62 1.27 -22.30
C GLY A 35 -9.32 1.31 -21.50
N THR A 36 -9.19 2.23 -20.54
CA THR A 36 -8.03 2.28 -19.64
C THR A 36 -8.21 1.25 -18.53
N ASN A 37 -7.21 0.42 -18.27
CA ASN A 37 -7.21 -0.46 -17.10
C ASN A 37 -7.06 0.38 -15.83
N ILE A 38 -7.80 0.01 -14.77
CA ILE A 38 -7.69 0.66 -13.46
C ILE A 38 -7.06 -0.32 -12.47
N CYS A 39 -6.13 0.15 -11.65
CA CYS A 39 -5.56 -0.59 -10.53
C CYS A 39 -5.67 0.21 -9.25
N PHE A 40 -6.15 -0.41 -8.18
CA PHE A 40 -6.15 0.17 -6.83
C PHE A 40 -4.99 -0.41 -6.02
N ALA A 41 -4.08 0.43 -5.51
CA ALA A 41 -2.85 0.01 -4.86
C ALA A 41 -2.72 0.59 -3.44
N SER A 42 -2.85 -0.23 -2.40
CA SER A 42 -2.87 0.24 -1.00
C SER A 42 -2.07 -0.67 -0.05
N GLY A 43 -1.74 -0.14 1.12
CA GLY A 43 -1.18 -0.91 2.24
C GLY A 43 -2.18 -1.82 2.95
N ARG A 44 -3.47 -1.74 2.59
CA ARG A 44 -4.56 -2.59 3.09
C ARG A 44 -4.51 -4.02 2.52
N PHE A 45 -5.16 -4.97 3.20
CA PHE A 45 -5.47 -6.27 2.60
C PHE A 45 -6.38 -6.11 1.37
N THR A 46 -6.28 -7.03 0.42
CA THR A 46 -7.07 -7.01 -0.83
C THR A 46 -8.58 -7.02 -0.57
N HIS A 47 -9.09 -7.84 0.35
CA HIS A 47 -10.51 -7.84 0.72
C HIS A 47 -10.96 -6.49 1.33
N ARG A 48 -10.08 -5.78 2.05
CA ARG A 48 -10.36 -4.43 2.60
C ARG A 48 -10.34 -3.34 1.54
N ILE A 49 -9.61 -3.54 0.45
CA ILE A 49 -9.68 -2.67 -0.72
C ILE A 49 -11.03 -2.92 -1.43
N ASP A 50 -11.38 -4.19 -1.63
CA ASP A 50 -12.64 -4.59 -2.28
C ASP A 50 -13.88 -4.01 -1.57
N GLU A 51 -13.92 -4.00 -0.24
CA GLU A 51 -14.99 -3.37 0.54
C GLU A 51 -15.31 -1.92 0.10
N VAL A 52 -14.30 -1.20 -0.39
CA VAL A 52 -14.39 0.19 -0.84
C VAL A 52 -14.72 0.28 -2.33
N VAL A 53 -13.96 -0.44 -3.15
CA VAL A 53 -13.94 -0.25 -4.61
C VAL A 53 -14.93 -1.13 -5.36
N LYS A 54 -15.57 -2.12 -4.72
CA LYS A 54 -16.62 -2.96 -5.34
C LYS A 54 -17.85 -2.18 -5.83
N ARG A 55 -17.95 -0.89 -5.51
CA ARG A 55 -18.96 0.01 -6.06
C ARG A 55 -18.78 0.28 -7.56
N PHE A 56 -17.54 0.18 -8.06
CA PHE A 56 -17.25 0.33 -9.48
C PHE A 56 -17.76 -0.87 -10.27
N SER A 57 -18.46 -0.60 -11.37
CA SER A 57 -19.03 -1.62 -12.24
C SER A 57 -18.05 -2.15 -13.31
N PHE A 58 -16.87 -1.55 -13.42
CA PHE A 58 -15.84 -1.96 -14.37
C PHE A 58 -14.83 -2.93 -13.74
N PRO A 59 -14.14 -3.77 -14.55
CA PRO A 59 -13.06 -4.63 -14.06
C PRO A 59 -11.85 -3.79 -13.61
N TYR A 60 -11.24 -4.17 -12.49
CA TYR A 60 -10.05 -3.50 -11.95
C TYR A 60 -9.04 -4.50 -11.39
N TYR A 61 -7.77 -4.11 -11.42
CA TYR A 61 -6.70 -4.82 -10.73
C TYR A 61 -6.59 -4.32 -9.28
N THR A 62 -6.09 -5.17 -8.39
CA THR A 62 -5.88 -4.81 -6.98
C THR A 62 -4.46 -5.14 -6.57
N THR A 63 -3.80 -4.21 -5.88
CA THR A 63 -2.49 -4.38 -5.26
C THR A 63 -2.63 -4.10 -3.77
N GLY A 64 -2.74 -5.16 -2.97
CA GLY A 64 -2.81 -5.09 -1.52
C GLY A 64 -1.44 -5.21 -0.86
N LEU A 65 -1.39 -4.82 0.41
CA LEU A 65 -0.20 -4.89 1.27
C LEU A 65 1.04 -4.30 0.55
N ASN A 66 0.87 -3.12 -0.06
CA ASN A 66 1.93 -2.41 -0.80
C ASN A 66 2.62 -3.22 -1.91
N GLY A 67 1.95 -4.21 -2.50
CA GLY A 67 2.54 -5.04 -3.55
C GLY A 67 2.73 -6.50 -3.18
N ALA A 68 2.57 -6.88 -1.90
CA ALA A 68 2.74 -8.26 -1.50
C ALA A 68 1.64 -9.19 -2.03
N THR A 69 0.43 -8.69 -2.31
CA THR A 69 -0.63 -9.48 -2.95
C THR A 69 -1.26 -8.69 -4.09
N MET A 70 -1.31 -9.30 -5.27
CA MET A 70 -1.92 -8.71 -6.47
C MET A 70 -3.04 -9.60 -6.97
N LEU A 71 -4.17 -9.00 -7.35
CA LEU A 71 -5.32 -9.69 -7.94
C LEU A 71 -5.59 -9.21 -9.37
N LEU A 72 -5.99 -10.15 -10.22
CA LEU A 72 -6.59 -9.88 -11.53
C LEU A 72 -8.03 -9.39 -11.37
N PRO A 73 -8.65 -8.80 -12.42
CA PRO A 73 -10.03 -8.34 -12.36
C PRO A 73 -11.09 -9.41 -12.11
N ASN A 74 -10.75 -10.68 -12.31
CA ASN A 74 -11.60 -11.81 -11.97
C ASN A 74 -11.43 -12.29 -10.52
N GLY A 75 -10.70 -11.53 -9.69
CA GLY A 75 -10.42 -11.85 -8.29
C GLY A 75 -9.34 -12.91 -8.08
N LYS A 76 -8.77 -13.50 -9.14
CA LYS A 76 -7.68 -14.48 -8.98
C LYS A 76 -6.40 -13.81 -8.55
N ILE A 77 -5.67 -14.50 -7.67
CA ILE A 77 -4.33 -14.11 -7.28
C ILE A 77 -3.42 -14.13 -8.51
N PHE A 78 -2.84 -12.97 -8.80
CA PHE A 78 -1.85 -12.76 -9.84
C PHE A 78 -0.42 -12.95 -9.30
N HIS A 79 -0.17 -12.46 -8.08
CA HIS A 79 1.13 -12.54 -7.43
C HIS A 79 0.97 -12.49 -5.91
N GLU A 80 1.81 -13.24 -5.20
CA GLU A 80 1.96 -13.18 -3.75
C GLU A 80 3.44 -13.20 -3.38
N SER A 81 3.80 -12.44 -2.34
CA SER A 81 5.12 -12.41 -1.76
C SER A 81 5.01 -12.44 -0.24
N ASN A 82 5.82 -13.29 0.38
CA ASN A 82 5.99 -13.37 1.82
C ASN A 82 7.45 -13.13 2.18
N PHE A 83 7.70 -12.81 3.44
CA PHE A 83 9.05 -12.78 3.98
C PHE A 83 9.68 -14.18 3.96
N GLU A 84 11.01 -14.22 3.88
CA GLU A 84 11.75 -15.40 4.33
C GLU A 84 11.60 -15.54 5.86
N ASP A 85 11.44 -16.77 6.34
CA ASP A 85 11.01 -17.03 7.71
C ASP A 85 11.98 -16.46 8.74
N ARG A 86 13.30 -16.60 8.54
CA ARG A 86 14.31 -16.08 9.48
C ARG A 86 14.31 -14.56 9.49
N VAL A 87 14.26 -13.91 8.34
CA VAL A 87 14.17 -12.44 8.23
C VAL A 87 12.93 -11.94 8.94
N ALA A 88 11.76 -12.57 8.74
CA ALA A 88 10.54 -12.19 9.46
C ALA A 88 10.70 -12.32 10.98
N GLN A 89 11.30 -13.42 11.46
CA GLN A 89 11.53 -13.65 12.88
C GLN A 89 12.45 -12.59 13.49
N GLU A 90 13.54 -12.24 12.82
CA GLU A 90 14.50 -11.25 13.29
C GLU A 90 13.89 -9.84 13.37
N ILE A 91 13.22 -9.41 12.30
CA ILE A 91 12.51 -8.13 12.26
C ILE A 91 11.41 -8.09 13.33
N TYR A 92 10.61 -9.15 13.44
CA TYR A 92 9.52 -9.21 14.40
C TYR A 92 10.04 -9.10 15.85
N ARG A 93 11.08 -9.86 16.22
CA ARG A 93 11.71 -9.75 17.54
C ARG A 93 12.23 -8.34 17.80
N TYR A 94 12.79 -7.69 16.77
CA TYR A 94 13.28 -6.32 16.89
C TYR A 94 12.15 -5.32 17.20
N ILE A 95 11.06 -5.35 16.43
CA ILE A 95 9.95 -4.40 16.60
C ILE A 95 9.12 -4.68 17.87
N HIS A 96 8.93 -5.95 18.23
CA HIS A 96 8.15 -6.32 19.41
C HIS A 96 8.77 -5.78 20.70
N ASN A 97 10.11 -5.75 20.77
CA ASN A 97 10.84 -5.20 21.92
C ASN A 97 10.73 -3.67 22.06
N LYS A 98 10.13 -2.95 21.10
CA LYS A 98 9.94 -1.49 21.16
C LYS A 98 8.73 -1.08 22.00
N GLY A 99 7.84 -2.00 22.35
CA GLY A 99 6.63 -1.71 23.15
C GLY A 99 5.58 -0.86 22.42
N LEU A 100 5.70 -0.73 21.10
CA LEU A 100 4.69 -0.13 20.23
C LEU A 100 3.65 -1.19 19.79
N ALA A 101 2.73 -0.84 18.90
CA ALA A 101 1.82 -1.82 18.32
C ALA A 101 2.48 -2.51 17.12
N ASP A 102 3.14 -3.64 17.33
CA ASP A 102 3.72 -4.48 16.29
C ASP A 102 2.70 -5.48 15.73
N ILE A 103 2.50 -5.45 14.42
CA ILE A 103 1.43 -6.21 13.77
C ILE A 103 1.98 -6.95 12.56
N VAL A 104 1.72 -8.25 12.52
CA VAL A 104 2.02 -9.14 11.40
C VAL A 104 0.76 -9.34 10.57
N CYS A 105 0.84 -9.04 9.28
CA CYS A 105 -0.21 -9.30 8.30
C CYS A 105 0.09 -10.61 7.56
N ALA A 106 -0.77 -11.61 7.73
CA ALA A 106 -0.68 -12.92 7.10
C ALA A 106 -2.07 -13.54 6.98
N ASN A 107 -2.31 -14.42 6.00
CA ASN A 107 -3.56 -15.18 5.89
C ASN A 107 -4.84 -14.33 6.01
N GLU A 108 -4.84 -13.13 5.42
CA GLU A 108 -5.93 -12.14 5.53
C GLU A 108 -6.27 -11.67 6.95
N GLN A 109 -5.37 -11.90 7.91
CA GLN A 109 -5.54 -11.59 9.33
C GLN A 109 -4.35 -10.81 9.88
N ARG A 110 -4.53 -10.26 11.08
CA ARG A 110 -3.52 -9.54 11.84
C ARG A 110 -3.15 -10.34 13.06
N TYR A 111 -1.85 -10.46 13.33
CA TYR A 111 -1.32 -11.18 14.47
C TYR A 111 -0.34 -10.31 15.26
N THR A 112 -0.27 -10.53 16.56
CA THR A 112 0.83 -10.12 17.43
C THR A 112 1.11 -11.24 18.43
N LYS A 113 2.28 -11.23 19.05
CA LYS A 113 2.60 -12.16 20.15
C LYS A 113 1.79 -11.85 21.38
N ARG A 114 1.72 -10.56 21.72
CA ARG A 114 1.01 -10.06 22.87
C ARG A 114 0.63 -8.60 22.68
N LYS A 115 -0.63 -8.28 22.93
CA LYS A 115 -1.17 -6.93 22.88
C LYS A 115 -0.66 -6.09 24.04
N ASN A 116 -0.55 -4.80 23.76
CA ASN A 116 -0.38 -3.73 24.73
C ASN A 116 -1.41 -2.62 24.45
N GLU A 117 -1.37 -1.52 25.22
CA GLU A 117 -2.32 -0.40 25.05
C GLU A 117 -2.30 0.22 23.64
N ASN A 118 -1.14 0.22 22.96
CA ASN A 118 -1.03 0.71 21.58
C ASN A 118 -1.79 -0.20 20.60
N HIS A 119 -1.77 -1.51 20.81
CA HIS A 119 -2.53 -2.46 19.99
C HIS A 119 -4.03 -2.24 20.16
N HIS A 120 -4.51 -2.08 21.40
CA HIS A 120 -5.93 -1.80 21.66
C HIS A 120 -6.37 -0.46 21.06
N THR A 121 -5.52 0.57 21.17
CA THR A 121 -5.75 1.87 20.52
C THR A 121 -5.88 1.72 19.01
N PHE A 122 -5.03 0.90 18.38
CA PHE A 122 -5.11 0.61 16.94
C PHE A 122 -6.40 -0.14 16.57
N GLU A 123 -6.78 -1.17 17.34
CA GLU A 123 -8.01 -1.95 17.11
C GLU A 123 -9.24 -1.04 17.15
N GLU A 124 -9.33 -0.14 18.14
CA GLU A 124 -10.41 0.84 18.26
C GLU A 124 -10.40 1.86 17.13
N TYR A 125 -9.24 2.45 16.84
CA TYR A 125 -9.08 3.47 15.80
C TYR A 125 -9.44 2.94 14.40
N MET A 126 -9.05 1.71 14.08
CA MET A 126 -9.27 1.12 12.76
C MET A 126 -10.53 0.25 12.66
N GLY A 127 -11.16 -0.09 13.78
CA GLY A 127 -12.27 -1.04 13.82
C GLY A 127 -11.89 -2.43 13.34
N VAL A 128 -10.75 -2.95 13.80
CA VAL A 128 -10.21 -4.26 13.39
C VAL A 128 -9.84 -5.13 14.58
N HIS A 129 -9.65 -6.42 14.33
CA HIS A 129 -9.13 -7.37 15.32
C HIS A 129 -7.69 -7.79 15.00
N ILE A 130 -6.89 -7.93 16.04
CA ILE A 130 -5.56 -8.54 16.04
C ILE A 130 -5.63 -9.81 16.89
N ALA A 131 -5.22 -10.95 16.35
CA ALA A 131 -5.12 -12.20 17.09
C ALA A 131 -3.78 -12.29 17.85
N GLU A 132 -3.79 -12.86 19.06
CA GLU A 132 -2.57 -13.13 19.84
C GLU A 132 -2.11 -14.58 19.65
N ILE A 133 -0.81 -14.77 19.39
CA ILE A 133 -0.17 -16.09 19.32
C ILE A 133 1.09 -16.04 20.19
N GLU A 134 1.10 -16.74 21.33
CA GLU A 134 2.17 -16.65 22.35
C GLU A 134 3.57 -16.91 21.79
N ALA A 135 3.69 -17.79 20.79
CA ALA A 135 4.94 -18.11 20.10
C ALA A 135 4.87 -17.72 18.61
N LEU A 136 4.34 -16.53 18.30
CA LEU A 136 4.10 -16.07 16.92
C LEU A 136 5.31 -16.24 16.00
N GLU A 137 6.50 -15.87 16.46
CA GLU A 137 7.73 -16.00 15.67
C GLU A 137 8.06 -17.46 15.30
N GLU A 138 7.65 -18.44 16.12
CA GLU A 138 7.86 -19.86 15.85
C GLU A 138 6.86 -20.43 14.84
N GLU A 139 5.76 -19.72 14.59
CA GLU A 139 4.72 -20.09 13.62
C GLU A 139 4.99 -19.57 12.21
N PHE A 140 5.97 -18.67 12.06
CA PHE A 140 6.40 -18.18 10.75
C PHE A 140 6.91 -19.32 9.88
N GLY A 141 6.38 -19.40 8.65
CA GLY A 141 6.69 -20.47 7.70
C GLY A 141 5.91 -21.77 7.90
N LYS A 142 5.17 -21.90 9.01
CA LYS A 142 4.37 -23.08 9.33
C LYS A 142 2.88 -22.82 9.11
N THR A 143 2.30 -21.97 9.95
CA THR A 143 0.88 -21.63 9.94
C THR A 143 0.65 -20.16 9.63
N VAL A 144 1.67 -19.31 9.88
CA VAL A 144 1.66 -17.88 9.59
C VAL A 144 2.71 -17.62 8.52
N HIS A 145 2.30 -17.03 7.40
CA HIS A 145 3.21 -16.60 6.33
C HIS A 145 3.17 -15.06 6.23
N PRO A 146 4.10 -14.35 6.90
CA PRO A 146 4.10 -12.89 6.92
C PRO A 146 4.25 -12.30 5.52
N ALA A 147 3.26 -11.53 5.07
CA ALA A 147 3.31 -10.76 3.84
C ALA A 147 3.73 -9.30 4.08
N LYS A 148 3.46 -8.81 5.30
CA LYS A 148 3.80 -7.45 5.76
C LYS A 148 3.93 -7.46 7.28
N LEU A 149 4.89 -6.71 7.80
CA LEU A 149 4.92 -6.30 9.20
C LEU A 149 4.71 -4.80 9.25
N PHE A 150 4.06 -4.28 10.28
CA PHE A 150 4.02 -2.83 10.50
C PHE A 150 3.97 -2.50 11.97
N VAL A 151 4.35 -1.26 12.27
CA VAL A 151 4.27 -0.71 13.63
C VAL A 151 3.37 0.51 13.61
N PHE A 152 2.45 0.57 14.57
CA PHE A 152 1.60 1.73 14.83
C PHE A 152 2.00 2.43 16.13
N GLY A 153 2.04 3.77 16.10
CA GLY A 153 2.51 4.57 17.23
C GLY A 153 2.29 6.08 17.07
N GLU A 154 2.95 6.84 17.93
CA GLU A 154 3.07 8.30 17.81
C GLU A 154 4.04 8.66 16.68
N GLU A 155 3.77 9.77 15.98
CA GLU A 155 4.49 10.17 14.76
C GLU A 155 6.00 10.27 14.98
N GLU A 156 6.44 10.92 16.06
CA GLU A 156 7.87 11.09 16.36
C GLU A 156 8.58 9.74 16.60
N LYS A 157 7.90 8.79 17.25
CA LYS A 157 8.44 7.45 17.49
C LYS A 157 8.50 6.63 16.20
N ILE A 158 7.52 6.80 15.32
CA ILE A 158 7.48 6.12 14.03
C ILE A 158 8.56 6.64 13.10
N VAL A 159 8.80 7.95 13.05
CA VAL A 159 9.90 8.54 12.25
C VAL A 159 11.26 8.05 12.74
N ALA A 160 11.48 8.03 14.06
CA ALA A 160 12.71 7.48 14.62
C ALA A 160 12.88 5.98 14.29
N LEU A 161 11.80 5.20 14.40
CA LEU A 161 11.82 3.77 14.11
C LEU A 161 12.01 3.47 12.62
N ASP A 162 11.43 4.25 11.71
CA ASP A 162 11.67 4.12 10.26
C ASP A 162 13.16 4.24 9.94
N GLN A 163 13.84 5.25 10.50
CA GLN A 163 15.27 5.41 10.32
C GLN A 163 16.07 4.22 10.88
N GLU A 164 15.77 3.79 12.11
CA GLU A 164 16.44 2.63 12.72
C GLU A 164 16.25 1.34 11.91
N LEU A 165 15.02 1.09 11.43
CA LEU A 165 14.68 -0.09 10.64
C LEU A 165 15.37 -0.07 9.28
N ARG A 166 15.44 1.09 8.62
CA ARG A 166 16.22 1.24 7.38
C ARG A 166 17.69 0.94 7.63
N ASP A 167 18.29 1.55 8.65
CA ASP A 167 19.72 1.35 8.92
C ASP A 167 20.03 -0.12 9.24
N THR A 168 19.15 -0.79 9.99
CA THR A 168 19.33 -2.17 10.44
C THR A 168 19.02 -3.21 9.36
N PHE A 169 17.93 -3.04 8.61
CA PHE A 169 17.36 -4.07 7.73
C PHE A 169 17.31 -3.70 6.24
N HIS A 170 17.98 -2.63 5.79
CA HIS A 170 17.95 -2.17 4.39
C HIS A 170 18.33 -3.24 3.34
N SER A 171 19.12 -4.26 3.70
CA SER A 171 19.48 -5.37 2.79
C SER A 171 18.42 -6.46 2.71
N GLU A 172 17.50 -6.53 3.68
CA GLU A 172 16.61 -7.66 3.91
C GLU A 172 15.13 -7.30 3.76
N ALA A 173 14.78 -6.02 3.88
CA ALA A 173 13.41 -5.54 3.82
C ALA A 173 13.31 -4.19 3.10
N GLU A 174 12.12 -3.88 2.60
CA GLU A 174 11.74 -2.51 2.25
C GLU A 174 11.01 -1.89 3.43
N VAL A 175 11.39 -0.67 3.80
CA VAL A 175 10.79 0.06 4.92
C VAL A 175 10.25 1.38 4.40
N PHE A 176 9.03 1.72 4.78
CA PHE A 176 8.44 3.00 4.43
C PHE A 176 7.34 3.46 5.38
N ILE A 177 7.28 4.77 5.58
CA ILE A 177 6.16 5.43 6.25
C ILE A 177 4.94 5.34 5.32
N SER A 178 3.88 4.67 5.76
CA SER A 178 2.63 4.52 5.00
C SER A 178 1.55 5.50 5.45
N GLY A 179 1.81 6.24 6.53
CA GLY A 179 1.01 7.35 7.03
C GLY A 179 1.64 7.87 8.31
N LYS A 180 1.12 8.98 8.87
CA LYS A 180 1.75 9.68 10.02
C LYS A 180 2.05 8.79 11.23
N ARG A 181 1.27 7.73 11.43
CA ARG A 181 1.34 6.83 12.58
C ARG A 181 1.81 5.42 12.23
N TYR A 182 2.32 5.21 11.02
CA TYR A 182 2.60 3.88 10.47
C TYR A 182 3.99 3.80 9.83
N VAL A 183 4.75 2.79 10.23
CA VAL A 183 5.89 2.31 9.45
C VAL A 183 5.60 0.89 9.00
N ASP A 184 5.64 0.68 7.70
CA ASP A 184 5.49 -0.61 7.06
C ASP A 184 6.86 -1.23 6.77
N ILE A 185 6.93 -2.54 6.92
CA ILE A 185 8.11 -3.35 6.64
C ILE A 185 7.64 -4.47 5.71
N MET A 186 8.23 -4.52 4.52
CA MET A 186 7.87 -5.44 3.44
C MET A 186 9.03 -6.37 3.09
N PRO A 187 8.76 -7.54 2.47
CA PRO A 187 9.82 -8.39 1.96
C PRO A 187 10.70 -7.61 0.98
N ARG A 188 11.99 -7.98 0.91
CA ARG A 188 12.94 -7.32 0.01
C ARG A 188 12.41 -7.23 -1.42
N GLY A 189 12.47 -6.04 -2.01
CA GLY A 189 12.00 -5.79 -3.37
C GLY A 189 10.49 -5.67 -3.52
N VAL A 190 9.70 -5.76 -2.45
CA VAL A 190 8.24 -5.56 -2.48
C VAL A 190 7.88 -4.11 -2.18
N SER A 191 7.24 -3.47 -3.15
CA SER A 191 6.75 -2.09 -3.10
C SER A 191 5.62 -1.88 -4.12
N LYS A 192 4.87 -0.78 -4.00
CA LYS A 192 3.86 -0.40 -5.00
C LYS A 192 4.47 -0.24 -6.39
N GLY A 193 5.68 0.31 -6.49
CA GLY A 193 6.45 0.40 -7.74
C GLY A 193 6.82 -0.96 -8.34
N SER A 194 7.28 -1.91 -7.52
CA SER A 194 7.58 -3.28 -8.00
C SER A 194 6.32 -4.00 -8.51
N ALA A 195 5.19 -3.82 -7.84
CA ALA A 195 3.91 -4.37 -8.25
C ALA A 195 3.43 -3.73 -9.56
N LEU A 196 3.59 -2.41 -9.70
CA LEU A 196 3.29 -1.70 -10.94
C LEU A 196 4.12 -2.24 -12.12
N LYS A 197 5.43 -2.43 -11.95
CA LYS A 197 6.29 -3.04 -12.99
C LYS A 197 5.80 -4.42 -13.39
N ARG A 198 5.43 -5.26 -12.43
CA ARG A 198 4.90 -6.61 -12.69
C ARG A 198 3.55 -6.56 -13.44
N LEU A 199 2.70 -5.60 -13.10
CA LEU A 199 1.43 -5.38 -13.82
C LEU A 199 1.66 -4.87 -15.25
N MET A 200 2.64 -3.99 -15.45
CA MET A 200 3.02 -3.51 -16.78
C MET A 200 3.51 -4.64 -17.68
N GLU A 201 4.37 -5.53 -17.16
CA GLU A 201 4.83 -6.73 -17.88
C GLU A 201 3.66 -7.63 -18.28
N HIS A 202 2.70 -7.84 -17.39
CA HIS A 202 1.50 -8.63 -17.66
C HIS A 202 0.62 -8.02 -18.75
N LEU A 203 0.43 -6.70 -18.71
CA LEU A 203 -0.37 -5.96 -19.67
C LEU A 203 0.37 -5.66 -20.98
N GLN A 204 1.67 -5.93 -21.04
CA GLN A 204 2.56 -5.60 -22.16
C GLN A 204 2.50 -4.10 -22.53
N ILE A 205 2.63 -3.24 -21.52
CA ILE A 205 2.59 -1.78 -21.66
C ILE A 205 3.87 -1.14 -21.15
N GLU A 206 4.19 0.01 -21.73
CA GLU A 206 5.40 0.77 -21.41
C GLU A 206 5.14 1.85 -20.34
N ALA A 207 6.21 2.37 -19.73
CA ALA A 207 6.11 3.36 -18.65
C ALA A 207 5.33 4.63 -19.04
N ASN A 208 5.47 5.10 -20.29
CA ASN A 208 4.74 6.26 -20.83
C ASN A 208 3.25 5.97 -21.13
N GLU A 209 2.79 4.73 -20.93
CA GLU A 209 1.39 4.33 -21.07
C GLU A 209 0.71 4.14 -19.71
N VAL A 210 1.40 4.48 -18.62
CA VAL A 210 0.94 4.34 -17.24
C VAL A 210 0.81 5.71 -16.61
N ALA A 211 -0.26 5.97 -15.86
CA ALA A 211 -0.33 7.08 -14.93
C ALA A 211 -0.61 6.57 -13.52
N CYS A 212 -0.06 7.24 -12.50
CA CYS A 212 -0.26 6.86 -11.10
C CYS A 212 -0.50 8.07 -10.20
N ILE A 213 -1.25 7.88 -9.12
CA ILE A 213 -1.51 8.90 -8.11
C ILE A 213 -1.42 8.32 -6.69
N GLY A 214 -0.79 9.06 -5.77
CA GLY A 214 -0.68 8.73 -4.34
C GLY A 214 -0.28 9.95 -3.50
N ASP A 215 -0.25 9.86 -2.18
CA ASP A 215 0.04 10.98 -1.27
C ASP A 215 1.10 10.71 -0.19
N SER A 216 1.56 9.46 -0.06
CA SER A 216 2.41 9.00 1.04
C SER A 216 3.76 8.44 0.56
N PHE A 217 4.67 8.11 1.49
CA PHE A 217 6.05 7.72 1.13
C PHE A 217 6.12 6.36 0.44
N ASN A 218 5.18 5.46 0.72
CA ASN A 218 5.07 4.17 0.02
C ASN A 218 4.71 4.31 -1.48
N ASP A 219 4.19 5.47 -1.89
CA ASP A 219 3.81 5.79 -3.27
C ASP A 219 4.99 6.27 -4.12
N ILE A 220 6.05 6.78 -3.49
CA ILE A 220 7.24 7.28 -4.21
C ILE A 220 7.78 6.23 -5.18
N SER A 221 7.78 4.96 -4.75
CA SER A 221 8.23 3.84 -5.57
C SER A 221 7.46 3.69 -6.89
N MET A 222 6.16 4.03 -6.96
CA MET A 222 5.40 4.00 -8.20
C MET A 222 5.56 5.28 -9.03
N PHE A 223 5.89 6.41 -8.41
CA PHE A 223 6.20 7.65 -9.14
C PHE A 223 7.46 7.51 -9.98
N GLU A 224 8.44 6.74 -9.50
CA GLU A 224 9.69 6.46 -10.22
C GLU A 224 9.51 5.54 -11.44
N VAL A 225 8.36 4.88 -11.57
CA VAL A 225 8.09 3.93 -12.67
C VAL A 225 7.61 4.62 -13.94
N THR A 226 6.91 5.76 -13.83
CA THR A 226 6.27 6.43 -14.96
C THR A 226 6.51 7.94 -14.94
N PRO A 227 6.68 8.59 -16.11
CA PRO A 227 6.69 10.05 -16.20
C PRO A 227 5.33 10.69 -15.87
N HIS A 228 4.23 9.93 -15.77
CA HIS A 228 2.89 10.45 -15.53
C HIS A 228 2.42 10.21 -14.08
N SER A 229 3.27 10.63 -13.14
CA SER A 229 3.02 10.53 -11.70
C SER A 229 2.38 11.80 -11.14
N PHE A 230 1.36 11.61 -10.31
CA PHE A 230 0.60 12.66 -9.66
C PHE A 230 0.64 12.48 -8.14
N THR A 231 0.61 13.59 -7.41
CA THR A 231 0.35 13.57 -5.97
C THR A 231 -0.60 14.67 -5.55
N LEU A 232 -1.10 14.58 -4.32
CA LEU A 232 -2.13 15.47 -3.81
C LEU A 232 -1.53 16.72 -3.15
N HIS A 233 -2.27 17.81 -3.23
CA HIS A 233 -1.88 19.10 -2.65
C HIS A 233 -1.66 19.07 -1.13
N HIS A 234 -2.22 18.09 -0.40
CA HIS A 234 -1.98 17.89 1.04
C HIS A 234 -0.83 16.92 1.35
N ALA A 235 -0.27 16.25 0.34
CA ALA A 235 0.84 15.31 0.52
C ALA A 235 2.06 15.98 1.18
N HIS A 236 2.89 15.17 1.82
CA HIS A 236 4.12 15.64 2.45
C HIS A 236 5.02 16.36 1.42
N PRO A 237 5.73 17.45 1.76
CA PRO A 237 6.57 18.20 0.81
C PRO A 237 7.56 17.31 0.04
N TYR A 238 8.23 16.39 0.74
CA TYR A 238 9.14 15.43 0.09
C TYR A 238 8.44 14.51 -0.92
N VAL A 239 7.19 14.09 -0.66
CA VAL A 239 6.42 13.27 -1.61
C VAL A 239 6.07 14.09 -2.86
N LYS A 240 5.71 15.37 -2.68
CA LYS A 240 5.49 16.32 -3.80
C LYS A 240 6.70 16.53 -4.67
N GLU A 241 7.89 16.55 -4.10
CA GLU A 241 9.14 16.66 -4.86
C GLU A 241 9.42 15.42 -5.73
N LYS A 242 8.82 14.27 -5.42
CA LYS A 242 9.02 13.01 -6.16
C LYS A 242 7.99 12.75 -7.26
N ALA A 243 6.84 13.41 -7.21
CA ALA A 243 5.82 13.31 -8.26
C ALA A 243 6.02 14.39 -9.33
N ASN A 244 5.66 14.10 -10.58
CA ASN A 244 5.79 15.06 -11.68
C ASN A 244 4.70 16.14 -11.67
N HIS A 245 3.55 15.86 -11.05
CA HIS A 245 2.43 16.77 -10.98
C HIS A 245 1.80 16.79 -9.60
N VAL A 246 1.44 17.98 -9.13
CA VAL A 246 0.61 18.16 -7.94
C VAL A 246 -0.80 18.56 -8.37
N VAL A 247 -1.80 17.85 -7.84
CA VAL A 247 -3.24 18.04 -8.14
C VAL A 247 -4.06 18.09 -6.84
N ARG A 248 -5.33 18.47 -6.94
CA ARG A 248 -6.25 18.55 -5.80
C ARG A 248 -7.03 17.26 -5.56
N SER A 249 -7.24 16.45 -6.60
CA SER A 249 -8.07 15.23 -6.57
C SER A 249 -7.65 14.23 -7.63
N VAL A 250 -8.21 13.01 -7.57
CA VAL A 250 -8.04 11.98 -8.61
C VAL A 250 -8.71 12.43 -9.90
N GLU A 251 -9.87 13.08 -9.82
CA GLU A 251 -10.57 13.69 -10.96
C GLU A 251 -9.66 14.65 -11.73
N GLU A 252 -8.94 15.54 -11.03
CA GLU A 252 -8.03 16.48 -11.67
C GLU A 252 -6.86 15.77 -12.36
N ALA A 253 -6.31 14.70 -11.77
CA ALA A 253 -5.29 13.89 -12.44
C ALA A 253 -5.82 13.26 -13.73
N VAL A 254 -7.02 12.66 -13.69
CA VAL A 254 -7.67 12.04 -14.86
C VAL A 254 -7.89 13.07 -15.96
N MET A 255 -8.38 14.27 -15.63
CA MET A 255 -8.61 15.36 -16.59
C MET A 255 -7.32 15.88 -17.25
N ARG A 256 -6.15 15.72 -16.61
CA ARG A 256 -4.86 16.13 -17.15
C ARG A 256 -4.21 15.10 -18.06
N LEU A 257 -4.63 13.83 -18.04
CA LEU A 257 -4.03 12.76 -18.86
C LEU A 257 -3.95 13.10 -20.36
N PRO A 258 -4.97 13.73 -21.00
CA PRO A 258 -4.89 14.09 -22.42
C PRO A 258 -3.81 15.13 -22.76
N LEU A 259 -3.25 15.82 -21.76
CA LEU A 259 -2.18 16.81 -21.94
C LEU A 259 -0.79 16.19 -21.86
N LEU A 260 -0.69 14.91 -21.48
CA LEU A 260 0.58 14.22 -21.21
C LEU A 260 1.05 13.31 -22.36
N VAL A 261 0.21 13.09 -23.38
CA VAL A 261 0.41 12.13 -24.48
C VAL A 261 0.22 12.77 -25.85
#